data_AF-A0A6A4D5C1-F1
#
_entry.id   AF-A0A6A4D5C1-F1
#
_cell.length_a   1.000
_cell.length_b   1.000
_cell.length_c   1.000
_cell.angle_alpha   90.00
_cell.angle_beta   90.00
_cell.angle_gamma   90.00
#
_symmetry.space_group_name_H-M   'P 1'
#
loop_
_entity.id
_entity.type
_entity.pdbx_description
1 polymer ?
#
loop_
_entity_poly.entity_id
_entity_poly.type
_entity_poly.pdbx_seq_one_letter_code
_entity_poly.pdbx_strand_id
1 'polypeptide(L)'
;MLSISAVLQTYYPQPILDSNEKGSHAYGFVDIREETELYPHVGYGNNDSGFVLCSACRCRALYDPNDSVSWVNFVLPGYGICKAKLGEGVKFTPDSEETVFPEKRLCGSLALYHVTFETSAVLMELITLVTHGLRSLTLDGYGEEVTTAATPIDLCALSTACPELQHLYTIKFNVVVSAHNESLRRWPIKMIAVRDCTSPLSDLTRCLRNPTLRMARQLVELEVTARKNVLDEEEMRELNAHDGEFLHITKEKLPAKSKAAMLSVVTSASCTTKPIHRLDAYILSLIFTFASIPEQRSVKCCVEVRIF
;
A
#
# COMPACT_ATOMS: atom_id res chain seq x y z
N MET A 1 -16.95 -7.52 -15.23
CA MET A 1 -16.09 -6.32 -15.24
C MET A 1 -16.38 -5.55 -13.97
N LEU A 2 -15.33 -5.08 -13.31
CA LEU A 2 -15.18 -5.09 -11.85
C LEU A 2 -15.81 -3.86 -11.17
N SER A 3 -16.45 -4.07 -10.02
CA SER A 3 -17.06 -3.05 -9.17
C SER A 3 -16.13 -1.85 -8.91
N ILE A 4 -14.82 -2.10 -8.76
CA ILE A 4 -13.82 -1.06 -8.46
C ILE A 4 -13.66 -0.07 -9.62
N SER A 5 -13.60 -0.54 -10.87
CA SER A 5 -13.49 0.33 -12.04
C SER A 5 -14.71 1.25 -12.17
N ALA A 6 -15.91 0.72 -11.90
CA ALA A 6 -17.14 1.52 -11.89
C ALA A 6 -17.17 2.52 -10.71
N VAL A 7 -16.69 2.14 -9.52
CA VAL A 7 -16.47 3.07 -8.39
C VAL A 7 -15.49 4.18 -8.79
N LEU A 8 -14.41 3.88 -9.52
CA LEU A 8 -13.45 4.90 -9.95
C LEU A 8 -14.01 5.84 -11.02
N GLN A 9 -14.84 5.33 -11.92
CA GLN A 9 -15.52 6.16 -12.91
C GLN A 9 -16.48 7.16 -12.25
N THR A 10 -17.15 6.72 -11.19
CA THR A 10 -18.18 7.50 -10.50
C THR A 10 -17.66 8.17 -9.23
N TYR A 11 -16.43 7.89 -8.79
CA TYR A 11 -15.89 8.19 -7.47
C TYR A 11 -16.83 7.90 -6.29
N TYR A 12 -17.84 7.04 -6.48
CA TYR A 12 -18.90 6.79 -5.52
C TYR A 12 -18.91 5.31 -5.11
N PRO A 13 -18.99 4.96 -3.81
CA PRO A 13 -18.84 3.58 -3.32
C PRO A 13 -19.86 2.58 -3.87
N GLN A 14 -20.99 3.06 -4.36
CA GLN A 14 -22.08 2.24 -4.91
C GLN A 14 -22.34 2.65 -6.37
N PRO A 15 -21.55 2.16 -7.33
CA PRO A 15 -21.78 2.46 -8.73
C PRO A 15 -23.00 1.68 -9.22
N ILE A 16 -23.84 2.34 -9.99
CA ILE A 16 -25.00 1.76 -10.66
C ILE A 16 -24.50 0.96 -11.87
N LEU A 17 -24.55 -0.37 -11.78
CA LEU A 17 -23.98 -1.30 -12.78
C LEU A 17 -25.00 -1.74 -13.85
N ASP A 18 -26.30 -1.65 -13.57
CA ASP A 18 -27.36 -2.10 -14.47
C ASP A 18 -27.96 -0.95 -15.27
N SER A 19 -27.82 -1.01 -16.61
CA SER A 19 -28.46 -0.11 -17.57
C SER A 19 -29.94 -0.40 -17.80
N ASN A 20 -30.54 -1.36 -17.08
CA ASN A 20 -31.95 -1.74 -17.25
C ASN A 20 -32.91 -0.80 -16.52
N GLU A 21 -32.41 -0.01 -15.57
CA GLU A 21 -33.11 1.16 -15.10
C GLU A 21 -32.45 2.40 -15.71
N LYS A 22 -33.07 2.96 -16.76
CA LYS A 22 -32.96 4.39 -17.07
C LYS A 22 -33.58 5.23 -15.94
N GLY A 23 -33.23 4.94 -14.70
CA GLY A 23 -33.46 5.80 -13.56
C GLY A 23 -32.46 6.94 -13.68
N SER A 24 -32.98 8.16 -13.67
CA SER A 24 -32.31 9.45 -13.83
C SER A 24 -31.32 9.80 -12.72
N HIS A 25 -30.62 8.81 -12.16
CA HIS A 25 -29.59 8.98 -11.17
C HIS A 25 -28.45 9.83 -11.74
N ALA A 26 -28.00 10.82 -10.96
CA ALA A 26 -26.92 11.72 -11.34
C ALA A 26 -25.81 11.65 -10.30
N TYR A 27 -24.60 11.35 -10.76
CA TYR A 27 -23.40 11.58 -9.95
C TYR A 27 -22.97 13.04 -10.04
N GLY A 28 -22.34 13.52 -8.98
CA GLY A 28 -21.89 14.89 -8.91
C GLY A 28 -21.21 15.22 -7.60
N PHE A 29 -21.28 16.49 -7.24
CA PHE A 29 -20.82 17.00 -5.95
C PHE A 29 -21.96 17.67 -5.22
N VAL A 30 -21.94 17.57 -3.90
CA VAL A 30 -22.80 18.36 -3.03
C VAL A 30 -21.94 19.38 -2.28
N ASP A 31 -22.32 20.64 -2.36
CA ASP A 31 -21.80 21.73 -1.53
C ASP A 31 -22.72 21.87 -0.32
N ILE A 32 -22.16 21.66 0.87
CA ILE A 32 -22.86 21.68 2.15
C ILE A 32 -22.33 22.85 2.96
N ARG A 33 -23.22 23.72 3.44
CA ARG A 33 -22.87 24.85 4.30
C ARG A 33 -22.57 24.38 5.72
N GLU A 34 -21.77 25.18 6.42
CA GLU A 34 -21.63 25.06 7.87
C GLU A 34 -23.00 25.11 8.55
N GLU A 35 -23.12 24.46 9.70
CA GLU A 35 -24.35 24.36 10.50
C GLU A 35 -25.49 23.56 9.84
N THR A 36 -25.21 22.83 8.75
CA THR A 36 -26.20 21.94 8.12
C THR A 36 -26.31 20.61 8.87
N GLU A 37 -27.55 20.17 9.12
CA GLU A 37 -27.85 18.86 9.71
C GLU A 37 -27.76 17.73 8.66
N LEU A 38 -26.98 16.71 8.99
CA LEU A 38 -26.67 15.57 8.14
C LEU A 38 -27.10 14.28 8.82
N TYR A 39 -27.55 13.30 8.03
CA TYR A 39 -28.00 12.01 8.55
C TYR A 39 -27.11 10.89 8.02
N PRO A 40 -26.46 10.08 8.89
CA PRO A 40 -25.69 8.95 8.43
C PRO A 40 -26.60 7.89 7.79
N HIS A 41 -26.14 7.30 6.69
CA HIS A 41 -26.84 6.23 5.99
C HIS A 41 -26.41 4.88 6.60
N VAL A 42 -27.04 4.46 7.70
CA VAL A 42 -26.70 3.21 8.39
C VAL A 42 -27.58 2.07 7.89
N GLY A 43 -26.96 0.98 7.43
CA GLY A 43 -27.64 -0.15 6.79
C GLY A 43 -28.53 -1.02 7.70
N TYR A 44 -28.52 -0.84 9.02
CA TYR A 44 -29.42 -1.54 9.94
C TYR A 44 -29.61 -0.70 11.20
N GLY A 45 -30.83 -0.19 11.42
CA GLY A 45 -31.21 0.54 12.63
C GLY A 45 -31.78 1.91 12.30
N ASN A 46 -33.03 2.13 12.68
CA ASN A 46 -33.72 3.41 12.55
C ASN A 46 -33.07 4.43 13.50
N ASN A 47 -32.09 5.20 13.00
CA ASN A 47 -31.41 6.22 13.77
C ASN A 47 -31.74 7.61 13.20
N ASP A 48 -32.65 8.30 13.87
CA ASP A 48 -32.97 9.73 13.69
C ASP A 48 -31.86 10.66 14.23
N SER A 49 -30.65 10.15 14.47
CA SER A 49 -29.54 10.94 15.02
C SER A 49 -28.80 11.63 13.88
N GLY A 50 -29.23 12.86 13.58
CA GLY A 50 -28.47 13.79 12.76
C GLY A 50 -27.25 14.32 13.49
N PHE A 51 -26.25 14.78 12.74
CA PHE A 51 -25.15 15.58 13.26
C PHE A 51 -25.01 16.86 12.45
N VAL A 52 -24.50 17.91 13.10
CA VAL A 52 -24.34 19.23 12.47
C VAL A 52 -22.91 19.37 11.99
N LEU A 53 -22.75 19.83 10.74
CA LEU A 53 -21.45 20.04 10.13
C LEU A 53 -20.79 21.32 10.68
N CYS A 54 -19.62 21.19 11.31
CA CYS A 54 -18.90 22.34 11.91
C CYS A 54 -18.14 23.22 10.89
N SER A 55 -18.11 22.84 9.62
CA SER A 55 -17.44 23.62 8.57
C SER A 55 -18.02 23.25 7.23
N ALA A 56 -18.24 24.22 6.34
CA ALA A 56 -18.71 23.93 4.99
C ALA A 56 -17.80 22.91 4.27
N CYS A 57 -18.38 22.00 3.49
CA CYS A 57 -17.63 20.99 2.75
C CYS A 57 -18.24 20.73 1.38
N ARG A 58 -17.40 20.21 0.47
CA ARG A 58 -17.82 19.70 -0.83
C ARG A 58 -17.54 18.21 -0.88
N CYS A 59 -18.59 17.42 -1.03
CA CYS A 59 -18.54 15.96 -0.98
C CYS A 59 -18.97 15.34 -2.30
N ARG A 60 -18.47 14.14 -2.58
CA ARG A 60 -18.92 13.34 -3.72
C ARG A 60 -20.34 12.83 -3.46
N ALA A 61 -21.23 12.95 -4.43
CA ALA A 61 -22.65 12.72 -4.26
C ALA A 61 -23.29 11.87 -5.36
N LEU A 62 -24.37 11.18 -4.99
CA LEU A 62 -25.31 10.48 -5.85
C LEU A 62 -26.72 11.03 -5.55
N TYR A 63 -27.35 11.58 -6.58
CA TYR A 63 -28.70 12.11 -6.51
C TYR A 63 -29.66 11.21 -7.28
N ASP A 64 -30.77 10.82 -6.65
CA ASP A 64 -31.92 10.20 -7.32
C ASP A 64 -33.06 11.22 -7.44
N PRO A 65 -33.38 11.72 -8.65
CA PRO A 65 -34.48 12.66 -8.85
C PRO A 65 -35.87 12.00 -8.76
N ASN A 66 -35.96 10.67 -8.74
CA ASN A 66 -37.22 9.97 -8.53
C ASN A 66 -37.56 9.82 -7.04
N ASP A 67 -36.61 10.12 -6.15
CA ASP A 67 -36.89 10.19 -4.72
C ASP A 67 -37.75 11.42 -4.42
N SER A 68 -39.01 11.16 -4.05
CA SER A 68 -40.04 12.15 -3.73
C SER A 68 -39.63 13.20 -2.68
N VAL A 69 -38.56 12.97 -1.92
CA VAL A 69 -38.18 13.79 -0.77
C VAL A 69 -36.97 14.71 -1.06
N SER A 70 -36.41 14.71 -2.28
CA SER A 70 -35.27 15.56 -2.69
C SER A 70 -34.03 15.41 -1.81
N TRP A 71 -33.67 14.17 -1.47
CA TRP A 71 -32.45 13.88 -0.73
C TRP A 71 -31.29 13.60 -1.68
N VAL A 72 -30.10 13.92 -1.23
CA VAL A 72 -28.85 13.57 -1.90
C VAL A 72 -28.01 12.71 -0.98
N ASN A 73 -27.53 11.59 -1.49
CA ASN A 73 -26.58 10.74 -0.79
C ASN A 73 -25.16 11.22 -1.13
N PHE A 74 -24.27 11.28 -0.15
CA PHE A 74 -22.91 11.75 -0.36
C PHE A 74 -21.93 11.09 0.60
N VAL A 75 -20.65 11.07 0.22
CA VAL A 75 -19.58 10.49 1.03
C VAL A 75 -18.93 11.59 1.86
N LEU A 76 -19.08 11.50 3.18
CA LEU A 76 -18.40 12.36 4.13
C LEU A 76 -17.13 11.66 4.65
N PRO A 77 -15.92 12.20 4.41
CA PRO A 77 -14.68 11.62 4.91
C PRO A 77 -14.73 11.40 6.42
N GLY A 78 -14.40 10.18 6.87
CA GLY A 78 -14.44 9.79 8.28
C GLY A 78 -15.80 9.33 8.82
N TYR A 79 -16.90 9.58 8.10
CA TYR A 79 -18.26 9.25 8.53
C TYR A 79 -19.01 8.31 7.57
N GLY A 80 -18.51 8.14 6.34
CA GLY A 80 -19.09 7.22 5.35
C GLY A 80 -20.20 7.87 4.52
N ILE A 81 -21.16 7.07 4.07
CA ILE A 81 -22.29 7.56 3.28
C ILE A 81 -23.27 8.27 4.22
N CYS A 82 -23.60 9.51 3.89
CA CYS A 82 -24.56 10.35 4.58
C CYS A 82 -25.62 10.82 3.57
N LYS A 83 -26.73 11.32 4.09
CA LYS A 83 -27.81 11.90 3.29
C LYS A 83 -28.22 13.24 3.86
N ALA A 84 -28.57 14.16 2.97
CA ALA A 84 -29.07 15.48 3.33
C ALA A 84 -30.17 15.91 2.36
N LYS A 85 -31.07 16.76 2.84
CA LYS A 85 -32.13 17.33 2.03
C LYS A 85 -31.61 18.52 1.24
N LEU A 86 -31.90 18.58 -0.06
CA LEU A 86 -31.57 19.74 -0.89
C LEU A 86 -32.32 21.00 -0.41
N GLY A 87 -31.63 22.15 -0.39
CA GLY A 87 -32.18 23.39 0.14
C GLY A 87 -31.13 24.48 0.34
N GLU A 88 -31.43 25.48 1.18
CA GLU A 88 -30.56 26.66 1.39
C GLU A 88 -29.14 26.33 1.89
N GLY A 89 -28.96 25.17 2.53
CA GLY A 89 -27.66 24.69 3.03
C GLY A 89 -26.98 23.63 2.16
N VAL A 90 -27.69 23.04 1.19
CA VAL A 90 -27.24 21.84 0.46
C VAL A 90 -27.55 21.99 -1.02
N LYS A 91 -26.50 22.09 -1.83
CA LYS A 91 -26.62 22.25 -3.29
C LYS A 91 -25.92 21.10 -4.01
N PHE A 92 -26.66 20.38 -4.84
CA PHE A 92 -26.10 19.37 -5.73
C PHE A 92 -25.70 20.00 -7.07
N THR A 93 -24.53 19.60 -7.58
CA THR A 93 -24.00 19.96 -8.89
C THR A 93 -23.64 18.67 -9.62
N PRO A 94 -24.34 18.29 -10.71
CA PRO A 94 -24.04 17.08 -11.46
C PRO A 94 -22.67 17.18 -12.15
N ASP A 95 -22.07 16.04 -12.44
CA ASP A 95 -20.84 16.00 -13.23
C ASP A 95 -21.05 16.50 -14.67
N SER A 96 -20.01 17.07 -15.26
CA SER A 96 -19.94 17.27 -16.70
C SER A 96 -19.68 15.95 -17.42
N GLU A 97 -20.22 15.78 -18.64
CA GLU A 97 -20.04 14.56 -19.45
C GLU A 97 -18.57 14.25 -19.81
N GLU A 98 -17.67 15.23 -19.67
CA GLU A 98 -16.23 15.02 -19.82
C GLU A 98 -15.58 14.66 -18.48
N THR A 99 -15.40 13.36 -18.23
CA THR A 99 -14.56 12.88 -17.13
C THR A 99 -13.09 12.92 -17.56
N VAL A 100 -12.43 14.06 -17.35
CA VAL A 100 -10.97 14.12 -17.42
C VAL A 100 -10.42 13.59 -16.10
N PHE A 101 -10.04 12.32 -16.10
CA PHE A 101 -9.45 11.68 -14.93
C PHE A 101 -8.02 12.21 -14.70
N PRO A 102 -7.74 12.90 -13.59
CA PRO A 102 -6.36 13.02 -13.16
C PRO A 102 -5.93 11.66 -12.64
N GLU A 103 -5.05 10.96 -13.34
CA GLU A 103 -4.26 9.86 -12.77
C GLU A 103 -3.50 10.39 -11.55
N LYS A 104 -4.13 10.33 -10.37
CA LYS A 104 -3.43 10.63 -9.12
C LYS A 104 -2.50 9.46 -8.83
N ARG A 105 -1.24 9.64 -9.22
CA ARG A 105 -0.13 8.75 -8.90
C ARG A 105 0.10 8.79 -7.38
N LEU A 106 -0.23 7.72 -6.66
CA LEU A 106 0.24 7.56 -5.29
C LEU A 106 1.74 7.21 -5.33
N CYS A 107 2.59 8.23 -5.34
CA CYS A 107 4.00 8.06 -5.03
C CYS A 107 4.16 8.04 -3.51
N GLY A 108 4.40 6.87 -2.90
CA GLY A 108 4.67 6.81 -1.47
C GLY A 108 4.26 5.51 -0.76
N SER A 109 3.47 5.67 0.30
CA SER A 109 3.06 4.61 1.22
C SER A 109 1.54 4.51 1.30
N LEU A 110 1.01 3.29 1.40
CA LEU A 110 -0.40 3.01 1.61
C LEU A 110 -0.52 2.08 2.82
N ALA A 111 -1.37 2.45 3.78
CA ALA A 111 -1.69 1.61 4.93
C ALA A 111 -3.20 1.38 4.99
N LEU A 112 -3.61 0.11 4.96
CA LEU A 112 -4.98 -0.32 5.10
C LEU A 112 -5.11 -1.13 6.38
N TYR A 113 -5.91 -0.64 7.31
CA TYR A 113 -6.15 -1.26 8.61
C TYR A 113 -7.53 -1.87 8.67
N HIS A 114 -7.66 -2.96 9.44
CA HIS A 114 -8.93 -3.61 9.71
C HIS A 114 -9.66 -4.03 8.42
N VAL A 115 -8.91 -4.50 7.42
CA VAL A 115 -9.46 -4.84 6.11
C VAL A 115 -9.75 -6.33 5.97
N THR A 116 -10.80 -6.64 5.23
CA THR A 116 -11.04 -7.96 4.64
C THR A 116 -11.23 -7.79 3.15
N PHE A 117 -10.73 -8.76 2.38
CA PHE A 117 -10.90 -8.77 0.93
C PHE A 117 -11.68 -10.02 0.56
N GLU A 118 -12.67 -9.85 -0.33
CA GLU A 118 -13.45 -10.96 -0.85
C GLU A 118 -12.56 -11.95 -1.62
N THR A 119 -11.62 -11.43 -2.39
CA THR A 119 -10.64 -12.21 -3.15
C THR A 119 -9.31 -11.45 -3.29
N SER A 120 -8.24 -12.17 -3.62
CA SER A 120 -6.92 -11.57 -3.87
C SER A 120 -6.96 -10.71 -5.12
N ALA A 121 -7.78 -11.07 -6.11
CA ALA A 121 -7.96 -10.30 -7.33
C ALA A 121 -8.47 -8.88 -7.05
N VAL A 122 -9.42 -8.72 -6.12
CA VAL A 122 -9.96 -7.39 -5.72
C VAL A 122 -8.86 -6.52 -5.11
N LEU A 123 -8.03 -7.09 -4.23
CA LEU A 123 -6.87 -6.36 -3.68
C LEU A 123 -5.89 -5.95 -4.78
N MET A 124 -5.54 -6.87 -5.68
CA MET A 124 -4.57 -6.60 -6.74
C MET A 124 -5.10 -5.56 -7.74
N GLU A 125 -6.39 -5.59 -8.05
CA GLU A 125 -7.03 -4.59 -8.89
C GLU A 125 -7.01 -3.21 -8.21
N LEU A 126 -7.45 -3.13 -6.94
CA LEU A 126 -7.40 -1.90 -6.15
C LEU A 126 -5.99 -1.31 -6.18
N ILE A 127 -5.00 -2.14 -5.86
CA ILE A 127 -3.59 -1.77 -5.88
C ILE A 127 -3.23 -1.24 -7.27
N THR A 128 -3.41 -2.03 -8.33
CA THR A 128 -3.06 -1.64 -9.71
C THR A 128 -3.62 -0.27 -10.10
N LEU A 129 -4.85 0.03 -9.66
CA LEU A 129 -5.53 1.28 -9.97
C LEU A 129 -5.00 2.48 -9.19
N VAL A 130 -4.52 2.28 -7.96
CA VAL A 130 -4.11 3.38 -7.07
C VAL A 130 -2.59 3.56 -6.98
N THR A 131 -1.77 2.59 -7.39
CA THR A 131 -0.37 2.49 -6.90
C THR A 131 0.76 2.71 -7.91
N HIS A 132 0.55 3.47 -8.99
CA HIS A 132 1.69 3.90 -9.81
C HIS A 132 2.73 4.69 -8.96
N GLY A 133 3.83 4.01 -8.60
CA GLY A 133 4.90 4.55 -7.74
C GLY A 133 4.82 4.20 -6.25
N LEU A 134 3.98 3.24 -5.83
CA LEU A 134 3.92 2.80 -4.44
C LEU A 134 5.20 2.07 -4.03
N ARG A 135 5.79 2.50 -2.91
CA ARG A 135 7.03 1.97 -2.35
C ARG A 135 6.85 1.24 -1.02
N SER A 136 5.77 1.53 -0.30
CA SER A 136 5.48 0.91 0.98
C SER A 136 4.01 0.54 1.07
N LEU A 137 3.72 -0.70 1.48
CA LEU A 137 2.36 -1.20 1.65
C LEU A 137 2.24 -1.85 3.03
N THR A 138 1.24 -1.40 3.79
CA THR A 138 0.86 -1.96 5.09
C THR A 138 -0.57 -2.49 4.96
N LEU A 139 -0.76 -3.77 5.26
CA LEU A 139 -2.07 -4.42 5.30
C LEU A 139 -2.27 -5.05 6.67
N ASP A 140 -3.35 -4.70 7.36
CA ASP A 140 -3.72 -5.29 8.66
C ASP A 140 -5.15 -5.83 8.59
N GLY A 141 -5.27 -7.15 8.75
CA GLY A 141 -6.53 -7.87 8.62
C GLY A 141 -7.51 -7.60 9.77
N TYR A 142 -8.81 -7.58 9.47
CA TYR A 142 -9.85 -7.52 10.50
C TYR A 142 -9.97 -8.84 11.27
N GLY A 143 -10.22 -8.73 12.58
CA GLY A 143 -10.48 -9.88 13.47
C GLY A 143 -9.30 -10.27 14.36
N GLU A 144 -9.58 -11.07 15.39
CA GLU A 144 -8.56 -11.57 16.32
C GLU A 144 -7.72 -12.72 15.75
N GLU A 145 -8.19 -13.35 14.66
CA GLU A 145 -7.61 -14.55 14.06
C GLU A 145 -7.57 -14.54 12.52
N VAL A 146 -6.44 -15.02 11.97
CA VAL A 146 -6.37 -15.42 10.56
C VAL A 146 -7.17 -16.70 10.41
N THR A 147 -8.39 -16.58 9.93
CA THR A 147 -9.15 -17.76 9.52
C THR A 147 -8.43 -18.41 8.34
N THR A 148 -8.54 -19.73 8.18
CA THR A 148 -8.04 -20.43 6.98
C THR A 148 -8.72 -19.95 5.68
N ALA A 149 -9.79 -19.15 5.81
CA ALA A 149 -10.47 -18.45 4.73
C ALA A 149 -9.88 -17.07 4.41
N ALA A 150 -8.89 -16.58 5.16
CA ALA A 150 -8.21 -15.34 4.85
C ALA A 150 -7.49 -15.46 3.51
N THR A 151 -7.82 -14.56 2.60
CA THR A 151 -7.30 -14.63 1.23
C THR A 151 -5.79 -14.38 1.24
N PRO A 152 -4.96 -15.33 0.76
CA PRO A 152 -3.52 -15.16 0.75
C PRO A 152 -3.09 -14.08 -0.24
N ILE A 153 -1.99 -13.40 0.10
CA ILE A 153 -1.33 -12.40 -0.74
C ILE A 153 -0.31 -13.12 -1.61
N ASP A 154 -0.55 -13.17 -2.91
CA ASP A 154 0.41 -13.69 -3.88
C ASP A 154 1.46 -12.62 -4.24
N LEU A 155 2.73 -12.87 -3.92
CA LEU A 155 3.83 -11.96 -4.23
C LEU A 155 4.07 -11.79 -5.73
N CYS A 156 3.77 -12.79 -6.56
CA CYS A 156 3.89 -12.69 -8.02
C CYS A 156 2.84 -11.72 -8.59
N ALA A 157 1.61 -11.81 -8.10
CA ALA A 157 0.55 -10.86 -8.45
C ALA A 157 0.89 -9.46 -7.91
N LEU A 158 1.35 -9.36 -6.67
CA LEU A 158 1.70 -8.08 -6.05
C LEU A 158 2.87 -7.39 -6.75
N SER A 159 3.90 -8.12 -7.15
CA SER A 159 5.03 -7.57 -7.90
C SER A 159 4.66 -7.13 -9.32
N THR A 160 3.58 -7.67 -9.88
CA THR A 160 3.01 -7.21 -11.15
C THR A 160 2.20 -5.94 -10.96
N ALA A 161 1.36 -5.88 -9.92
CA ALA A 161 0.53 -4.71 -9.59
C ALA A 161 1.36 -3.52 -9.05
N CYS A 162 2.43 -3.79 -8.29
CA CYS A 162 3.32 -2.81 -7.68
C CYS A 162 4.80 -3.13 -7.97
N PRO A 163 5.28 -2.87 -9.20
CA PRO A 163 6.65 -3.18 -9.58
C PRO A 163 7.72 -2.33 -8.84
N GLU A 164 7.33 -1.21 -8.21
CA GLU A 164 8.23 -0.32 -7.46
C GLU A 164 8.24 -0.56 -5.94
N LEU A 165 7.48 -1.55 -5.43
CA LEU A 165 7.34 -1.78 -4.00
C LEU A 165 8.68 -2.18 -3.36
N GLN A 166 9.03 -1.50 -2.26
CA GLN A 166 10.27 -1.72 -1.50
C GLN A 166 9.99 -2.30 -0.12
N HIS A 167 8.86 -1.95 0.49
CA HIS A 167 8.47 -2.43 1.81
C HIS A 167 7.06 -3.02 1.77
N LEU A 168 6.94 -4.25 2.26
CA LEU A 168 5.68 -4.93 2.46
C LEU A 168 5.55 -5.30 3.93
N TYR A 169 4.46 -4.87 4.55
CA TYR A 169 4.15 -5.21 5.93
C TYR A 169 2.72 -5.74 5.99
N THR A 170 2.55 -6.96 6.47
CA THR A 170 1.26 -7.63 6.53
C THR A 170 1.04 -8.21 7.91
N ILE A 171 -0.07 -7.87 8.56
CA ILE A 171 -0.54 -8.50 9.79
C ILE A 171 -1.79 -9.31 9.44
N LYS A 172 -1.85 -10.55 9.92
CA LYS A 172 -2.99 -11.45 9.74
C LYS A 172 -3.30 -11.80 8.28
N PHE A 173 -2.27 -11.80 7.43
CA PHE A 173 -2.35 -12.30 6.06
C PHE A 173 -1.30 -13.39 5.85
N ASN A 174 -1.71 -14.42 5.10
CA ASN A 174 -0.79 -15.42 4.58
C ASN A 174 -0.17 -14.91 3.28
N VAL A 175 1.09 -15.28 3.04
CA VAL A 175 1.83 -14.91 1.84
C VAL A 175 2.16 -16.18 1.07
N VAL A 176 1.91 -16.15 -0.23
CA VAL A 176 2.16 -17.27 -1.15
C VAL A 176 2.92 -16.77 -2.38
N VAL A 177 3.53 -17.70 -3.11
CA VAL A 177 4.25 -17.39 -4.35
C VAL A 177 3.78 -18.32 -5.45
N SER A 178 2.98 -17.81 -6.39
CA SER A 178 2.59 -18.60 -7.57
C SER A 178 3.78 -18.82 -8.52
N ALA A 179 3.70 -19.82 -9.41
CA ALA A 179 4.83 -20.29 -10.22
C ALA A 179 5.45 -19.26 -11.20
N HIS A 180 4.86 -18.07 -11.37
CA HIS A 180 5.23 -17.09 -12.39
C HIS A 180 6.25 -16.07 -11.86
N ASN A 181 7.54 -16.38 -12.03
CA ASN A 181 8.63 -15.70 -11.32
C ASN A 181 9.23 -14.47 -12.02
N GLU A 182 8.79 -14.10 -13.24
CA GLU A 182 9.47 -13.06 -14.02
C GLU A 182 9.36 -11.66 -13.38
N SER A 183 8.22 -11.32 -12.77
CA SER A 183 8.04 -10.06 -12.03
C SER A 183 8.94 -10.01 -10.79
N LEU A 184 8.99 -11.11 -10.02
CA LEU A 184 9.86 -11.25 -8.83
C LEU A 184 11.36 -11.12 -9.14
N ARG A 185 11.80 -11.48 -10.36
CA ARG A 185 13.20 -11.28 -10.79
C ARG A 185 13.60 -9.82 -10.87
N ARG A 186 12.65 -8.90 -11.01
CA ARG A 186 12.91 -7.46 -11.14
C ARG A 186 12.44 -6.66 -9.92
N TRP A 187 11.62 -7.27 -9.08
CA TRP A 187 10.96 -6.61 -7.95
C TRP A 187 11.97 -6.05 -6.93
N PRO A 188 11.97 -4.74 -6.64
CA PRO A 188 12.97 -4.05 -5.82
C PRO A 188 12.68 -4.13 -4.31
N ILE A 189 12.03 -5.20 -3.86
CA ILE A 189 11.65 -5.38 -2.46
C ILE A 189 12.89 -5.47 -1.57
N LYS A 190 12.88 -4.70 -0.48
CA LYS A 190 13.95 -4.60 0.52
C LYS A 190 13.52 -5.11 1.89
N MET A 191 12.24 -4.97 2.23
CA MET A 191 11.68 -5.41 3.50
C MET A 191 10.38 -6.18 3.27
N ILE A 192 10.26 -7.34 3.88
CA ILE A 192 9.01 -8.08 4.01
C ILE A 192 8.82 -8.38 5.50
N ALA A 193 7.70 -7.97 6.05
CA ALA A 193 7.28 -8.30 7.41
C ALA A 193 5.91 -8.96 7.37
N VAL A 194 5.85 -10.23 7.82
CA VAL A 194 4.63 -11.02 7.88
C VAL A 194 4.37 -11.38 9.33
N ARG A 195 3.32 -10.84 9.92
CA ARG A 195 2.94 -11.11 11.31
C ARG A 195 1.62 -11.87 11.38
N ASP A 196 1.52 -12.71 12.40
CA ASP A 196 0.38 -13.58 12.70
C ASP A 196 0.01 -14.55 11.56
N CYS A 197 0.98 -15.01 10.76
CA CYS A 197 0.67 -15.94 9.66
C CYS A 197 0.32 -17.36 10.17
N THR A 198 -0.53 -18.04 9.40
CA THR A 198 -1.03 -19.40 9.67
C THR A 198 -0.67 -20.42 8.58
N SER A 199 -0.04 -20.00 7.48
CA SER A 199 0.46 -20.88 6.43
C SER A 199 1.96 -21.20 6.56
N PRO A 200 2.42 -22.33 6.00
CA PRO A 200 3.84 -22.62 5.84
C PRO A 200 4.56 -21.51 5.06
N LEU A 201 5.87 -21.37 5.29
CA LEU A 201 6.70 -20.33 4.65
C LEU A 201 7.60 -20.86 3.54
N SER A 202 7.47 -22.14 3.17
CA SER A 202 8.23 -22.79 2.10
C SER A 202 8.37 -21.96 0.81
N ASP A 203 7.34 -21.21 0.42
CA ASP A 203 7.37 -20.33 -0.75
C ASP A 203 8.39 -19.18 -0.61
N LEU A 204 8.45 -18.53 0.56
CA LEU A 204 9.43 -17.49 0.86
C LEU A 204 10.84 -18.07 0.92
N THR A 205 11.00 -19.21 1.57
CA THR A 205 12.27 -19.92 1.69
C THR A 205 12.82 -20.30 0.30
N ARG A 206 11.95 -20.83 -0.57
CA ARG A 206 12.28 -21.14 -1.97
C ARG A 206 12.69 -19.88 -2.75
N CYS A 207 12.06 -18.73 -2.47
CA CYS A 207 12.44 -17.48 -3.10
C CYS A 207 13.86 -17.03 -2.69
N LEU A 208 14.19 -17.12 -1.41
CA LEU A 208 15.52 -16.74 -0.90
C LEU A 208 16.63 -17.69 -1.38
N ARG A 209 16.35 -18.98 -1.52
CA ARG A 209 17.28 -19.96 -2.10
C ARG A 209 17.59 -19.73 -3.57
N ASN A 210 16.74 -19.00 -4.30
CA ASN A 210 16.89 -18.84 -5.74
C ASN A 210 17.66 -17.55 -6.07
N PRO A 211 18.97 -17.61 -6.36
CA PRO A 211 19.79 -16.42 -6.61
C PRO A 211 19.42 -15.71 -7.91
N THR A 212 18.55 -16.29 -8.76
CA THR A 212 18.04 -15.61 -9.97
C THR A 212 17.02 -14.52 -9.61
N LEU A 213 16.35 -14.65 -8.47
CA LEU A 213 15.39 -13.65 -7.98
C LEU A 213 16.13 -12.46 -7.39
N ARG A 214 15.57 -11.25 -7.60
CA ARG A 214 16.15 -10.04 -7.01
C ARG A 214 15.96 -9.99 -5.50
N MET A 215 14.84 -10.51 -5.00
CA MET A 215 14.57 -10.68 -3.58
C MET A 215 15.70 -11.44 -2.87
N ALA A 216 16.17 -12.56 -3.41
CA ALA A 216 17.31 -13.32 -2.87
C ALA A 216 18.64 -12.55 -2.82
N ARG A 217 18.77 -11.45 -3.58
CA ARG A 217 20.01 -10.66 -3.66
C ARG A 217 19.92 -9.29 -2.98
N GLN A 218 18.71 -8.82 -2.68
CA GLN A 218 18.44 -7.44 -2.24
C GLN A 218 17.44 -7.32 -1.09
N LEU A 219 16.76 -8.39 -0.68
CA LEU A 219 15.94 -8.37 0.53
C LEU A 219 16.86 -8.23 1.73
N VAL A 220 16.75 -7.09 2.40
CA VAL A 220 17.56 -6.66 3.56
C VAL A 220 16.94 -7.15 4.84
N GLU A 221 15.62 -7.03 4.99
CA GLU A 221 14.93 -7.40 6.23
C GLU A 221 13.77 -8.34 5.92
N LEU A 222 13.77 -9.49 6.59
CA LEU A 222 12.67 -10.43 6.62
C LEU A 222 12.26 -10.65 8.08
N GLU A 223 11.07 -10.17 8.43
CA GLU A 223 10.49 -10.43 9.75
C GLU A 223 9.28 -11.35 9.58
N VAL A 224 9.28 -12.49 10.27
CA VAL A 224 8.13 -13.39 10.26
C VAL A 224 7.73 -13.76 11.68
N THR A 225 6.48 -13.49 12.02
CA THR A 225 5.84 -13.97 13.24
C THR A 225 4.72 -14.91 12.86
N ALA A 226 4.81 -16.17 13.26
CA ALA A 226 3.74 -17.14 13.03
C ALA A 226 3.11 -17.61 14.34
N ARG A 227 1.91 -18.16 14.25
CA ARG A 227 1.24 -18.79 15.39
C ARG A 227 1.89 -20.12 15.76
N LYS A 228 1.75 -20.50 17.03
CA LYS A 228 2.22 -21.79 17.54
C LYS A 228 1.66 -22.96 16.72
N ASN A 229 2.53 -23.93 16.40
CA ASN A 229 2.26 -25.14 15.59
C ASN A 229 2.12 -24.96 14.07
N VAL A 230 2.33 -23.75 13.53
CA VAL A 230 2.28 -23.49 12.08
C VAL A 230 3.65 -23.58 11.43
N LEU A 231 4.66 -23.02 12.09
CA LEU A 231 6.04 -23.02 11.62
C LEU A 231 6.70 -24.34 11.99
N ASP A 232 7.11 -25.09 10.98
CA ASP A 232 8.04 -26.20 11.17
C ASP A 232 9.40 -25.65 11.64
N GLU A 233 10.04 -26.34 12.57
CA GLU A 233 11.38 -25.95 13.05
C GLU A 233 12.38 -25.96 11.90
N GLU A 234 12.22 -26.86 10.93
CA GLU A 234 13.09 -26.92 9.76
C GLU A 234 12.92 -25.71 8.84
N GLU A 235 11.68 -25.28 8.56
CA GLU A 235 11.43 -24.06 7.78
C GLU A 235 12.02 -22.82 8.47
N MET A 236 11.88 -22.74 9.80
CA MET A 236 12.45 -21.65 10.59
C MET A 236 13.99 -21.68 10.56
N ARG A 237 14.60 -22.87 10.67
CA ARG A 237 16.06 -23.03 10.53
C ARG A 237 16.53 -22.61 9.15
N GLU A 238 15.80 -22.99 8.10
CA GLU A 238 16.16 -22.68 6.71
C GLU A 238 16.07 -21.18 6.43
N LEU A 239 15.04 -20.49 6.93
CA LEU A 239 14.95 -19.03 6.84
C LEU A 239 16.07 -18.33 7.63
N ASN A 240 16.31 -18.75 8.88
CA ASN A 240 17.36 -18.20 9.72
C ASN A 240 18.77 -18.46 9.18
N ALA A 241 18.98 -19.50 8.35
CA ALA A 241 20.26 -19.76 7.69
C ALA A 241 20.68 -18.62 6.75
N HIS A 242 19.72 -17.79 6.31
CA HIS A 242 19.97 -16.60 5.50
C HIS A 242 20.26 -15.33 6.32
N ASP A 243 20.18 -15.38 7.66
CA ASP A 243 20.52 -14.25 8.53
C ASP A 243 22.02 -13.94 8.46
N GLY A 244 22.36 -12.65 8.38
CA GLY A 244 23.74 -12.17 8.25
C GLY A 244 24.37 -12.31 6.87
N GLU A 245 23.67 -12.87 5.87
CA GLU A 245 24.17 -12.99 4.50
C GLU A 245 24.47 -11.62 3.88
N PHE A 246 25.65 -11.49 3.26
CA PHE A 246 26.04 -10.26 2.58
C PHE A 246 25.36 -10.14 1.20
N LEU A 247 24.66 -9.02 0.98
CA LEU A 247 23.90 -8.78 -0.23
C LEU A 247 24.79 -8.28 -1.38
N HIS A 248 24.78 -9.01 -2.50
CA HIS A 248 25.64 -8.75 -3.67
C HIS A 248 25.38 -7.41 -4.38
N ILE A 249 24.23 -6.76 -4.19
CA ILE A 249 23.81 -5.59 -4.98
C ILE A 249 23.48 -4.41 -4.06
N THR A 250 24.50 -3.80 -3.48
CA THR A 250 24.37 -2.50 -2.79
C THR A 250 25.42 -1.50 -3.28
N LYS A 251 25.44 -1.24 -4.59
CA LYS A 251 26.26 -0.19 -5.19
C LYS A 251 25.71 1.24 -4.99
N GLU A 252 24.63 1.43 -4.23
CA GLU A 252 24.06 2.75 -3.93
C GLU A 252 24.31 3.20 -2.49
N LYS A 253 25.54 3.12 -1.98
CA LYS A 253 25.82 3.62 -0.61
C LYS A 253 26.20 5.09 -0.51
N LEU A 254 26.49 5.77 -1.62
CA LEU A 254 26.75 7.21 -1.60
C LEU A 254 25.53 8.00 -2.14
N PRO A 255 24.81 8.74 -1.27
CA PRO A 255 23.79 9.69 -1.71
C PRO A 255 24.34 10.61 -2.80
N ALA A 256 23.49 11.03 -3.74
CA ALA A 256 23.89 11.92 -4.82
C ALA A 256 24.57 13.21 -4.30
N LYS A 257 24.14 13.71 -3.13
CA LYS A 257 24.77 14.84 -2.44
C LYS A 257 26.19 14.55 -1.96
N SER A 258 26.46 13.35 -1.45
CA SER A 258 27.82 12.92 -1.05
C SER A 258 28.73 12.74 -2.26
N LYS A 259 28.19 12.19 -3.36
CA LYS A 259 28.89 12.13 -4.66
C LYS A 259 29.18 13.53 -5.21
N ALA A 260 28.21 14.45 -5.11
CA ALA A 260 28.36 15.85 -5.56
C ALA A 260 29.32 16.66 -4.68
N ALA A 261 29.30 16.46 -3.36
CA ALA A 261 30.27 17.07 -2.44
C ALA A 261 31.69 16.56 -2.73
N MET A 262 31.86 15.26 -2.99
CA MET A 262 33.13 14.67 -3.41
C MET A 262 33.60 15.28 -4.75
N LEU A 263 32.70 15.39 -5.74
CA LEU A 263 33.00 16.05 -7.02
C LEU A 263 33.32 17.54 -6.84
N SER A 264 32.66 18.25 -5.93
CA SER A 264 32.88 19.67 -5.62
C SER A 264 34.27 19.93 -5.01
N VAL A 265 34.74 19.04 -4.12
CA VAL A 265 36.12 19.07 -3.62
C VAL A 265 37.11 18.85 -4.77
N VAL A 266 36.75 18.02 -5.75
CA VAL A 266 37.57 17.76 -6.95
C VAL A 266 37.51 18.90 -7.98
N THR A 267 36.41 19.66 -8.07
CA THR A 267 36.24 20.73 -9.09
C THR A 267 36.55 22.13 -8.58
N SER A 268 36.51 22.38 -7.26
CA SER A 268 36.90 23.68 -6.65
C SER A 268 38.40 23.92 -6.57
N ALA A 269 39.21 23.02 -7.13
CA ALA A 269 40.66 23.18 -7.22
C ALA A 269 41.05 24.25 -8.25
N SER A 270 41.23 25.47 -7.76
CA SER A 270 41.95 26.51 -8.50
C SER A 270 43.45 26.19 -8.55
N CYS A 271 43.92 26.03 -9.80
CA CYS A 271 45.26 26.19 -10.39
C CYS A 271 46.60 25.96 -9.66
N THR A 272 46.74 25.50 -8.40
CA THR A 272 48.09 25.26 -7.85
C THR A 272 48.31 23.94 -7.11
N THR A 273 47.27 23.23 -6.67
CA THR A 273 47.42 21.87 -6.12
C THR A 273 46.21 21.01 -6.45
N LYS A 274 46.42 19.84 -7.06
CA LYS A 274 45.34 18.89 -7.36
C LYS A 274 44.58 18.55 -6.06
N PRO A 275 43.25 18.53 -6.06
CA PRO A 275 42.42 18.33 -4.86
C PRO A 275 42.61 16.95 -4.23
N ILE A 276 43.14 16.00 -5.00
CA ILE A 276 43.56 14.68 -4.52
C ILE A 276 44.65 14.76 -3.44
N HIS A 277 45.39 15.88 -3.33
CA HIS A 277 46.39 16.08 -2.28
C HIS A 277 45.80 16.57 -0.94
N ARG A 278 44.49 16.88 -0.87
CA ARG A 278 43.78 17.21 0.39
C ARG A 278 42.98 16.05 0.97
N LEU A 279 42.75 15.01 0.19
CA LEU A 279 42.26 13.72 0.66
C LEU A 279 43.48 12.89 1.01
N ASP A 280 43.88 12.89 2.28
CA ASP A 280 44.97 12.02 2.70
C ASP A 280 44.55 10.55 2.60
N ALA A 281 45.53 9.65 2.65
CA ALA A 281 45.29 8.22 2.55
C ALA A 281 44.33 7.71 3.64
N TYR A 282 44.27 8.38 4.79
CA TYR A 282 43.39 8.04 5.90
C TYR A 282 41.92 8.34 5.59
N ILE A 283 41.60 9.53 5.08
CA ILE A 283 40.22 9.88 4.69
C ILE A 283 39.74 9.01 3.53
N LEU A 284 40.59 8.76 2.53
CA LEU A 284 40.26 7.82 1.44
C LEU A 284 40.02 6.41 1.98
N SER A 285 40.83 5.95 2.94
CA SER A 285 40.64 4.64 3.57
C SER A 285 39.30 4.56 4.29
N LEU A 286 38.89 5.59 5.04
CA LEU A 286 37.60 5.63 5.74
C LEU A 286 36.42 5.62 4.75
N ILE A 287 36.52 6.37 3.65
CA ILE A 287 35.49 6.40 2.61
C ILE A 287 35.39 5.05 1.92
N PHE A 288 36.52 4.43 1.56
CA PHE A 288 36.52 3.10 0.96
C PHE A 288 36.04 2.03 1.93
N THR A 289 36.46 2.08 3.20
CA THR A 289 35.95 1.20 4.26
C THR A 289 34.44 1.34 4.37
N PHE A 290 33.91 2.56 4.50
CA PHE A 290 32.46 2.81 4.57
C PHE A 290 31.71 2.34 3.31
N ALA A 291 32.21 2.69 2.12
CA ALA A 291 31.62 2.28 0.84
C ALA A 291 31.73 0.76 0.61
N SER A 292 32.70 0.09 1.26
CA SER A 292 32.92 -1.35 1.18
C SER A 292 32.12 -2.15 2.18
N ILE A 293 31.44 -1.53 3.17
CA ILE A 293 30.58 -2.26 4.10
C ILE A 293 29.43 -2.85 3.29
N PRO A 294 29.34 -4.17 3.09
CA PRO A 294 28.18 -4.78 2.44
C PRO A 294 26.94 -4.62 3.32
N GLU A 295 25.76 -4.49 2.71
CA GLU A 295 24.51 -4.62 3.47
C GLU A 295 24.30 -6.10 3.81
N GLN A 296 23.98 -6.40 5.08
CA GLN A 296 23.70 -7.74 5.56
C GLN A 296 22.19 -7.94 5.63
N ARG A 297 21.72 -9.12 5.23
CA ARG A 297 20.34 -9.53 5.48
C ARG A 297 20.13 -9.74 6.97
N SER A 298 19.00 -9.27 7.49
CA SER A 298 18.49 -9.64 8.80
C SER A 298 17.23 -10.48 8.62
N VAL A 299 17.22 -11.68 9.19
CA VAL A 299 16.06 -12.56 9.26
C VAL A 299 15.67 -12.75 10.71
N LYS A 300 14.41 -12.42 11.04
CA LYS A 300 13.84 -12.61 12.37
C LYS A 300 12.60 -13.47 12.26
N CYS A 301 12.69 -14.71 12.70
CA CYS A 301 11.54 -15.62 12.80
C CYS A 301 11.18 -15.83 14.26
N CYS A 302 9.92 -15.59 14.62
CA CYS A 302 9.41 -15.78 15.98
C CYS A 302 8.07 -16.52 15.97
N VAL A 303 7.84 -17.33 17.00
CA VAL A 303 6.55 -17.97 17.24
C VAL A 303 5.82 -17.19 18.32
N GLU A 304 4.64 -16.68 18.01
CA GLU A 304 3.83 -15.96 18.98
C GLU A 304 3.16 -16.96 19.94
N VAL A 305 3.53 -16.88 21.23
CA VAL A 305 2.88 -17.64 22.29
C VAL A 305 1.84 -16.72 22.94
N ARG A 306 0.58 -16.87 22.56
CA ARG A 306 -0.52 -16.25 23.32
C ARG A 306 -0.60 -16.94 24.68
N ILE A 307 -0.14 -16.24 25.72
CA ILE A 307 -0.46 -16.57 27.11
C ILE A 307 -1.88 -16.02 27.31
N PHE A 308 -2.85 -16.92 27.38
CA PHE A 308 -4.22 -16.61 27.80
C PHE A 308 -4.28 -16.41 29.32
#